data_AF-A0A8R7Q8J4-F1
#
_entry.id   AF-A0A8R7Q8J4-F1
#
_cell.length_a   1.000
_cell.length_b   1.000
_cell.length_c   1.000
_cell.angle_alpha   90.00
_cell.angle_beta   90.00
_cell.angle_gamma   90.00
#
_symmetry.space_group_name_H-M   'P 1'
#
loop_
_entity.id
_entity.type
_entity.pdbx_description
1 polymer ?
#
loop_
_entity_poly.entity_id
_entity_poly.type
_entity_poly.pdbx_seq_one_letter_code
_entity_poly.pdbx_strand_id
1 'polypeptide(L)'
;MDFEHNSSVLVGRSLLYFLSDGGMTLEYNLGSGELAVLDTPPNDYGSKNHRFNLMVAEDGLLGVAEAIDFQLISWKREASDGTNARWVVSRIVDLDIDPCTLVPVLGFAEGANAIFVKTVGSLFMIELQSEQAKRVCHNHGFCNLIPVVSFYTPHSGLQVPGGEHQDPAPRLNLLRRGGQQGVWEEKSLELAQVLFDKGCKAINEKDLAHAADCFRHALEIRVRHYGGLAPECASTFYRYGGALLCKAQEAANRSGANLRGKGQTDGNMTGDGDDSDLDLAWKMLNTARVIVAKSPEKTMEKVTILTALAEISMRREDRDSSIGYYFEALAILEHLVRPDHFRIVDLNVRICLAFELASKVGDAIPYCAKAISLCKSRIHNLKIAKEALLADRDLIASAA
;
A
#
# COMPACT_ATOMS: atom_id res chain seq x y z
N MET A 1 -3.24 17.11 -19.45
CA MET A 1 -3.22 17.59 -18.06
C MET A 1 -3.98 16.50 -17.37
N ASP A 2 -3.27 15.64 -16.67
CA ASP A 2 -3.83 14.33 -16.34
C ASP A 2 -4.34 14.40 -14.90
N PHE A 3 -5.52 13.81 -14.69
CA PHE A 3 -6.22 13.78 -13.40
C PHE A 3 -6.18 12.37 -12.79
N GLU A 4 -5.24 11.54 -13.25
CA GLU A 4 -5.25 10.10 -13.01
C GLU A 4 -4.72 9.71 -11.62
N HIS A 5 -3.97 10.60 -10.97
CA HIS A 5 -3.18 10.26 -9.77
C HIS A 5 -3.72 10.81 -8.45
N ASN A 6 -4.72 11.71 -8.46
CA ASN A 6 -5.26 12.30 -7.23
C ASN A 6 -6.75 11.96 -7.06
N SER A 7 -7.19 11.84 -5.80
CA SER A 7 -8.60 11.66 -5.47
C SER A 7 -9.39 12.96 -5.73
N SER A 8 -10.62 12.83 -6.20
CA SER A 8 -11.58 13.95 -6.23
C SER A 8 -12.41 13.98 -4.95
N VAL A 9 -12.98 15.14 -4.64
CA VAL A 9 -13.89 15.29 -3.50
C VAL A 9 -15.15 16.05 -3.92
N LEU A 10 -16.31 15.57 -3.48
CA LEU A 10 -17.58 16.26 -3.63
C LEU A 10 -17.85 17.03 -2.34
N VAL A 11 -18.05 18.35 -2.44
CA VAL A 11 -18.43 19.20 -1.32
C VAL A 11 -19.89 19.60 -1.47
N GLY A 12 -20.65 19.44 -0.39
CA GLY A 12 -22.10 19.64 -0.41
C GLY A 12 -22.78 18.65 -1.35
N ARG A 13 -23.48 19.15 -2.38
CA ARG A 13 -24.26 18.32 -3.32
C ARG A 13 -23.94 18.54 -4.79
N SER A 14 -23.14 19.55 -5.12
CA SER A 14 -22.98 19.99 -6.50
C SER A 14 -21.57 20.46 -6.84
N LEU A 15 -20.66 20.62 -5.88
CA LEU A 15 -19.32 21.15 -6.14
C LEU A 15 -18.31 20.02 -6.09
N LEU A 16 -17.83 19.60 -7.27
CA LEU A 16 -16.86 18.54 -7.42
C LEU A 16 -15.47 19.13 -7.63
N TYR A 17 -14.53 18.73 -6.80
CA TYR A 17 -13.16 19.26 -6.84
C TYR A 17 -12.17 18.21 -7.32
N PHE A 18 -11.22 18.66 -8.13
CA PHE A 18 -10.17 17.82 -8.69
C PHE A 18 -8.81 18.45 -8.47
N LEU A 19 -7.83 17.62 -8.12
CA LEU A 19 -6.43 18.04 -8.08
C LEU A 19 -5.74 17.58 -9.35
N SER A 20 -5.19 18.52 -10.12
CA SER A 20 -4.38 18.16 -11.28
C SER A 20 -2.97 17.75 -10.86
N ASP A 21 -2.28 16.95 -11.68
CA ASP A 21 -0.88 16.59 -11.47
C ASP A 21 0.07 17.81 -11.46
N GLY A 22 -0.40 18.98 -11.94
CA GLY A 22 0.28 20.27 -11.87
C GLY A 22 0.05 21.05 -10.56
N GLY A 23 -0.75 20.49 -9.64
CA GLY A 23 -1.20 21.07 -8.38
C GLY A 23 -2.11 22.27 -8.54
N MET A 24 -2.98 22.25 -9.56
CA MET A 24 -4.12 23.16 -9.64
C MET A 24 -5.32 22.47 -9.00
N THR A 25 -6.11 23.21 -8.22
CA THR A 25 -7.41 22.74 -7.75
C THR A 25 -8.47 23.28 -8.70
N LEU A 26 -9.25 22.38 -9.30
CA LEU A 26 -10.40 22.73 -10.12
C LEU A 26 -11.68 22.51 -9.32
N GLU A 27 -12.63 23.43 -9.46
CA GLU A 27 -13.99 23.31 -8.96
C GLU A 27 -14.92 23.16 -10.17
N TYR A 28 -15.73 22.10 -10.19
CA TYR A 28 -16.75 21.86 -11.18
C TYR A 28 -18.12 21.85 -10.52
N ASN A 29 -19.01 22.75 -10.96
CA ASN A 29 -20.38 22.79 -10.48
C ASN A 29 -21.26 21.84 -11.32
N LEU A 30 -21.67 20.72 -10.73
CA LEU A 30 -22.54 19.71 -11.36
C LEU A 30 -23.92 20.26 -11.75
N GLY A 31 -24.38 21.34 -11.11
CA GLY A 31 -25.68 21.95 -11.37
C GLY A 31 -25.65 22.97 -12.51
N SER A 32 -24.64 23.85 -12.54
CA SER A 32 -24.50 24.88 -13.59
C SER A 32 -23.62 24.45 -14.77
N GLY A 33 -22.78 23.42 -14.59
CA GLY A 33 -21.78 22.99 -15.56
C GLY A 33 -20.54 23.91 -15.61
N GLU A 34 -20.42 24.88 -14.71
CA GLU A 34 -19.31 25.82 -14.68
C GLU A 34 -18.04 25.21 -14.07
N LEU A 35 -16.88 25.66 -14.57
CA LEU A 35 -15.57 25.23 -14.10
C LEU A 35 -14.77 26.44 -13.64
N ALA A 36 -14.28 26.40 -12.40
CA ALA A 36 -13.43 27.43 -11.80
C ALA A 36 -12.07 26.85 -11.39
N VAL A 37 -11.05 27.71 -11.35
CA VAL A 37 -9.71 27.36 -10.84
C VAL A 37 -9.55 28.03 -9.48
N LEU A 38 -9.06 27.26 -8.52
CA LEU A 38 -8.86 27.71 -7.15
C LEU A 38 -7.40 27.73 -6.79
N ASP A 39 -7.01 28.79 -6.05
CA ASP A 39 -5.70 28.88 -5.43
C ASP A 39 -5.52 27.76 -4.40
N THR A 40 -4.33 27.19 -4.35
CA THR A 40 -3.89 26.21 -3.35
C THR A 40 -3.46 26.90 -2.04
N PRO A 41 -3.34 26.18 -0.91
CA PRO A 41 -2.83 26.74 0.33
C PRO A 41 -1.43 27.39 0.17
N PRO A 42 -1.09 28.37 1.03
CA PRO A 42 0.25 28.94 1.10
C PRO A 42 1.32 27.86 1.30
N ASN A 43 2.35 27.89 0.45
CA ASN A 43 3.44 26.92 0.49
C ASN A 43 4.62 27.47 1.30
N ASP A 44 4.47 27.57 2.62
CA ASP A 44 5.52 28.11 3.50
C ASP A 44 6.75 27.19 3.62
N TYR A 45 6.63 25.92 3.23
CA TYR A 45 7.68 24.89 3.39
C TYR A 45 8.34 24.42 2.08
N GLY A 46 8.17 25.16 0.97
CA GLY A 46 8.85 24.85 -0.30
C GLY A 46 8.47 23.46 -0.88
N SER A 47 7.34 22.92 -0.43
CA SER A 47 6.80 21.60 -0.76
C SER A 47 6.06 21.64 -2.10
N LYS A 48 6.61 21.03 -3.15
CA LYS A 48 5.91 20.94 -4.44
C LYS A 48 4.70 20.01 -4.29
N ASN A 49 3.51 20.52 -4.62
CA ASN A 49 2.27 19.97 -5.27
C ASN A 49 1.97 18.45 -5.29
N HIS A 50 2.67 17.62 -4.55
CA HIS A 50 2.53 16.16 -4.52
C HIS A 50 2.39 15.63 -3.10
N ARG A 51 2.28 16.50 -2.09
CA ARG A 51 2.21 16.11 -0.68
C ARG A 51 0.81 16.24 -0.07
N PHE A 52 -0.08 17.00 -0.69
CA PHE A 52 -1.43 17.21 -0.19
C PHE A 52 -2.49 16.58 -1.09
N ASN A 53 -3.59 16.17 -0.47
CA ASN A 53 -4.76 15.63 -1.17
C ASN A 53 -6.04 16.36 -0.72
N LEU A 54 -7.06 16.32 -1.55
CA LEU A 54 -8.34 16.97 -1.28
C LEU A 54 -9.11 16.19 -0.20
N MET A 55 -9.84 16.93 0.64
CA MET A 55 -10.73 16.36 1.66
C MET A 55 -11.94 17.27 1.89
N VAL A 56 -12.95 16.75 2.59
CA VAL A 56 -14.03 17.58 3.14
C VAL A 56 -13.64 17.98 4.56
N ALA A 57 -13.63 19.28 4.84
CA ALA A 57 -13.36 19.81 6.17
C ALA A 57 -14.56 19.56 7.12
N GLU A 58 -14.36 19.72 8.43
CA GLU A 58 -15.40 19.44 9.44
C GLU A 58 -16.62 20.34 9.34
N ASP A 59 -16.45 21.55 8.80
CA ASP A 59 -17.54 22.49 8.50
C ASP A 59 -18.25 22.16 7.18
N GLY A 60 -17.90 21.05 6.53
CA GLY A 60 -18.46 20.62 5.26
C GLY A 60 -17.96 21.44 4.07
N LEU A 61 -16.90 22.23 4.23
CA LEU A 61 -16.27 23.01 3.17
C LEU A 61 -15.08 22.26 2.57
N LEU A 62 -14.51 22.84 1.51
CA LEU A 62 -13.30 22.30 0.88
C LEU A 62 -12.12 22.35 1.85
N GLY A 63 -11.46 21.21 2.02
CA GLY A 63 -10.23 21.06 2.77
C GLY A 63 -9.12 20.40 1.95
N VAL A 64 -7.90 20.51 2.46
CA VAL A 64 -6.74 19.75 1.98
C VAL A 64 -5.92 19.26 3.15
N ALA A 65 -5.34 18.08 3.00
CA ALA A 65 -4.48 17.49 4.01
C ALA A 65 -3.09 17.25 3.45
N GLU A 66 -2.05 17.63 4.18
CA GLU A 66 -0.64 17.43 3.86
C GLU A 66 0.04 16.66 5.00
N ALA A 67 0.95 15.73 4.67
CA ALA A 67 1.78 15.06 5.66
C ALA A 67 3.23 15.58 5.58
N ILE A 68 3.74 16.10 6.71
CA ILE A 68 5.10 16.65 6.85
C ILE A 68 5.68 16.22 8.20
N ASP A 69 6.89 15.67 8.24
CA ASP A 69 7.65 15.44 9.48
C ASP A 69 6.85 14.79 10.62
N PHE A 70 6.09 13.75 10.31
CA PHE A 70 5.23 13.01 11.25
C PHE A 70 4.00 13.77 11.74
N GLN A 71 3.64 14.86 11.05
CA GLN A 71 2.44 15.63 11.29
C GLN A 71 1.53 15.56 10.08
N LEU A 72 0.24 15.34 10.32
CA LEU A 72 -0.82 15.54 9.35
C LEU A 72 -1.41 16.94 9.57
N ILE A 73 -1.18 17.83 8.61
CA ILE A 73 -1.66 19.20 8.62
C ILE A 73 -2.89 19.29 7.72
N SER A 74 -4.02 19.68 8.30
CA SER A 74 -5.26 19.92 7.56
C SER A 74 -5.50 21.42 7.42
N TRP A 75 -5.87 21.83 6.22
CA TRP A 75 -6.26 23.18 5.88
C TRP A 75 -7.71 23.18 5.44
N LYS A 76 -8.40 24.29 5.71
CA LYS A 76 -9.75 24.54 5.21
C LYS A 76 -9.81 25.85 4.47
N ARG A 77 -10.69 25.91 3.47
CA ARG A 77 -10.98 27.14 2.73
C ARG A 77 -12.14 27.86 3.43
N GLU A 78 -11.86 29.03 4.00
CA GLU A 78 -12.92 29.87 4.55
C GLU A 78 -13.66 30.57 3.40
N ALA A 79 -14.98 30.43 3.37
CA ALA A 79 -15.82 31.24 2.49
C ALA A 79 -15.69 32.70 2.92
N SER A 80 -15.21 33.57 2.04
CA SER A 80 -15.35 35.01 2.22
C SER A 80 -16.54 35.51 1.40
N ASP A 81 -17.10 36.62 1.84
CA ASP A 81 -18.13 37.41 1.18
C ASP A 81 -17.62 38.15 -0.08
N GLY A 82 -16.48 37.73 -0.66
CA GLY A 82 -15.86 38.30 -1.85
C GLY A 82 -14.80 37.38 -2.49
N THR A 83 -13.95 37.92 -3.36
CA THR A 83 -12.92 37.17 -4.13
C THR A 83 -11.70 36.74 -3.31
N ASN A 84 -11.72 36.86 -1.99
CA ASN A 84 -10.53 36.76 -1.13
C ASN A 84 -10.58 35.53 -0.20
N ALA A 85 -11.21 34.44 -0.64
CA ALA A 85 -11.31 33.20 0.14
C ALA A 85 -9.91 32.67 0.45
N ARG A 86 -9.59 32.52 1.74
CA ARG A 86 -8.26 32.18 2.23
C ARG A 86 -8.23 30.76 2.79
N TRP A 87 -7.06 30.14 2.68
CA TRP A 87 -6.77 28.89 3.38
C TRP A 87 -6.32 29.19 4.80
N VAL A 88 -6.87 28.45 5.76
CA VAL A 88 -6.45 28.50 7.16
C VAL A 88 -6.15 27.09 7.63
N VAL A 89 -5.13 26.93 8.47
CA VAL A 89 -4.87 25.66 9.15
C VAL A 89 -6.07 25.36 10.05
N SER A 90 -6.72 24.22 9.82
CA SER A 90 -7.85 23.77 10.64
C SER A 90 -7.38 22.87 11.78
N ARG A 91 -6.40 22.00 11.51
CA ARG A 91 -5.94 20.99 12.46
C ARG A 91 -4.52 20.54 12.15
N ILE A 92 -3.77 20.18 13.20
CA ILE A 92 -2.49 19.48 13.11
C ILE A 92 -2.61 18.24 13.99
N VAL A 93 -2.28 17.07 13.44
CA VAL A 93 -2.28 15.79 14.16
C VAL A 93 -0.87 15.23 14.14
N ASP A 94 -0.29 14.99 15.32
CA ASP A 94 0.98 14.27 15.46
C ASP A 94 0.74 12.78 15.25
N LEU A 95 1.47 12.19 14.31
CA LEU A 95 1.35 10.80 13.93
C LEU A 95 2.41 9.98 14.66
N ASP A 96 1.97 9.09 15.55
CA ASP A 96 2.83 8.08 16.18
C ASP A 96 3.14 6.95 15.19
N ILE A 97 4.00 7.26 14.21
CA ILE A 97 4.42 6.36 13.14
C ILE A 97 5.95 6.27 13.17
N ASP A 98 6.48 5.06 12.99
CA ASP A 98 7.93 4.75 12.96
C ASP A 98 8.71 5.76 12.08
N PRO A 99 9.92 6.22 12.48
CA PRO A 99 10.56 7.42 11.93
C PRO A 99 11.22 7.20 10.55
N CYS A 100 10.56 6.47 9.66
CA CYS A 100 10.92 6.36 8.26
C CYS A 100 10.23 7.48 7.46
N THR A 101 10.95 8.07 6.50
CA THR A 101 10.52 9.22 5.67
C THR A 101 9.05 9.10 5.24
N LEU A 102 8.23 10.06 5.66
CA LEU A 102 6.84 10.15 5.20
C LEU A 102 6.76 10.43 3.71
N VAL A 103 5.81 9.75 3.07
CA VAL A 103 5.49 9.78 1.64
C VAL A 103 4.02 10.29 1.58
N PRO A 104 3.52 10.82 0.45
CA PRO A 104 2.43 11.79 0.48
C PRO A 104 1.06 11.20 0.86
N VAL A 105 0.11 12.10 1.16
CA VAL A 105 -1.29 11.75 1.43
C VAL A 105 -1.93 11.14 0.16
N LEU A 106 -2.38 9.89 0.25
CA LEU A 106 -2.94 9.14 -0.88
C LEU A 106 -4.40 9.46 -1.17
N GLY A 107 -5.17 9.93 -0.18
CA GLY A 107 -6.55 10.33 -0.36
C GLY A 107 -7.37 10.37 0.91
N PHE A 108 -8.57 10.92 0.80
CA PHE A 108 -9.57 11.02 1.85
C PHE A 108 -10.75 10.10 1.56
N ALA A 109 -11.15 9.30 2.54
CA ALA A 109 -12.34 8.47 2.47
C ALA A 109 -13.47 9.11 3.29
N GLU A 110 -14.33 9.88 2.60
CA GLU A 110 -15.42 10.65 3.22
C GLU A 110 -16.30 9.81 4.15
N GLY A 111 -16.79 8.66 3.68
CA GLY A 111 -17.67 7.79 4.47
C GLY A 111 -17.04 7.20 5.74
N ALA A 112 -15.71 7.16 5.82
CA ALA A 112 -14.96 6.70 7.00
C ALA A 112 -14.34 7.86 7.80
N ASN A 113 -14.47 9.10 7.32
CA ASN A 113 -13.76 10.28 7.83
C ASN A 113 -12.27 10.02 8.12
N ALA A 114 -11.61 9.36 7.17
CA ALA A 114 -10.25 8.85 7.35
C ALA A 114 -9.33 9.28 6.21
N ILE A 115 -8.07 9.57 6.54
CA ILE A 115 -7.03 9.95 5.60
C ILE A 115 -6.02 8.82 5.48
N PHE A 116 -5.60 8.51 4.25
CA PHE A 116 -4.60 7.49 4.02
C PHE A 116 -3.24 8.12 3.72
N VAL A 117 -2.22 7.72 4.47
CA VAL A 117 -0.85 8.23 4.36
C VAL A 117 0.11 7.08 4.12
N LYS A 118 1.07 7.29 3.22
CA LYS A 118 2.06 6.29 2.84
C LYS A 118 3.38 6.57 3.57
N THR A 119 4.05 5.52 4.02
CA THR A 119 5.46 5.55 4.41
C THR A 119 6.29 4.67 3.48
N VAL A 120 7.61 4.71 3.61
CA VAL A 120 8.54 3.82 2.86
C VAL A 120 8.16 2.34 2.99
N GLY A 121 7.65 1.93 4.16
CA GLY A 121 7.38 0.52 4.47
C GLY A 121 5.92 0.15 4.64
N SER A 122 4.98 1.10 4.70
CA SER A 122 3.60 0.79 5.10
C SER A 122 2.58 1.84 4.65
N LEU A 123 1.33 1.42 4.55
CA LEU A 123 0.16 2.29 4.41
C LEU A 123 -0.47 2.49 5.78
N PHE A 124 -0.84 3.72 6.13
CA PHE A 124 -1.55 4.06 7.36
C PHE A 124 -2.89 4.71 7.02
N MET A 125 -3.90 4.37 7.80
CA MET A 125 -5.18 5.06 7.89
C MET A 125 -5.13 5.93 9.14
N ILE A 126 -5.44 7.21 9.01
CA ILE A 126 -5.54 8.15 10.10
C ILE A 126 -7.01 8.48 10.24
N GLU A 127 -7.60 8.04 11.35
CA GLU A 127 -8.98 8.33 11.66
C GLU A 127 -9.06 9.72 12.28
N LEU A 128 -9.72 10.67 11.61
CA LEU A 128 -9.67 12.07 12.01
C LEU A 128 -10.36 12.34 13.35
N GLN A 129 -11.36 11.55 13.74
CA GLN A 129 -12.08 11.74 15.01
C GLN A 129 -11.26 11.34 16.23
N SER A 130 -10.52 10.23 16.12
CA SER A 130 -9.72 9.67 17.21
C SER A 130 -8.25 10.11 17.16
N GLU A 131 -7.85 10.71 16.03
CA GLU A 131 -6.47 11.11 15.71
C GLU A 131 -5.47 9.95 15.78
N GLN A 132 -5.98 8.72 15.67
CA GLN A 132 -5.17 7.51 15.73
C GLN A 132 -4.71 7.08 14.35
N ALA A 133 -3.42 6.77 14.24
CA ALA A 133 -2.84 6.14 13.07
C ALA A 133 -2.94 4.61 13.18
N LYS A 134 -3.73 4.00 12.30
CA LYS A 134 -3.84 2.55 12.13
C LYS A 134 -3.10 2.12 10.87
N ARG A 135 -1.99 1.40 11.02
CA ARG A 135 -1.29 0.76 9.87
C ARG A 135 -2.25 -0.17 9.12
N VAL A 136 -2.45 -0.01 7.82
CA VAL A 136 -3.37 -0.83 7.00
C VAL A 136 -2.64 -2.03 6.40
N CYS A 137 -1.43 -1.85 5.85
CA CYS A 137 -0.63 -2.94 5.31
C CYS A 137 0.85 -2.57 5.19
N HIS A 138 1.72 -3.57 5.02
CA HIS A 138 3.17 -3.42 4.83
C HIS A 138 3.58 -3.23 3.34
N ASN A 139 2.63 -2.90 2.46
CA ASN A 139 2.87 -2.82 1.02
C ASN A 139 3.10 -1.35 0.56
N HIS A 140 4.02 -1.17 -0.39
CA HIS A 140 4.58 0.12 -0.81
C HIS A 140 4.26 0.48 -2.28
N GLY A 141 3.36 -0.27 -2.93
CA GLY A 141 2.99 -0.09 -4.35
C GLY A 141 1.83 0.86 -4.67
N PHE A 142 1.22 1.54 -3.68
CA PHE A 142 0.01 2.35 -3.93
C PHE A 142 0.35 3.74 -4.49
N CYS A 143 -0.49 4.17 -5.45
CA CYS A 143 -0.34 5.43 -6.19
C CYS A 143 -1.54 6.37 -5.99
N ASN A 144 -2.72 5.84 -5.69
CA ASN A 144 -3.96 6.59 -5.50
C ASN A 144 -4.92 5.80 -4.59
N LEU A 145 -5.86 6.49 -3.94
CA LEU A 145 -6.94 5.92 -3.16
C LEU A 145 -8.29 6.19 -3.84
N ILE A 146 -9.07 5.13 -4.07
CA ILE A 146 -10.45 5.24 -4.56
C ILE A 146 -11.38 4.65 -3.49
N PRO A 147 -11.98 5.48 -2.61
CA PRO A 147 -12.93 5.00 -1.62
C PRO A 147 -14.24 4.57 -2.31
N VAL A 148 -14.62 3.30 -2.17
CA VAL A 148 -15.89 2.77 -2.69
C VAL A 148 -16.92 2.80 -1.56
N VAL A 149 -17.89 3.72 -1.66
CA VAL A 149 -18.90 3.95 -0.61
C VAL A 149 -20.19 3.17 -0.80
N SER A 150 -20.48 2.70 -2.02
CA SER A 150 -21.62 1.82 -2.28
C SER A 150 -21.40 1.00 -3.55
N PHE A 151 -22.01 -0.18 -3.60
CA PHE A 151 -22.10 -0.99 -4.80
C PHE A 151 -23.53 -0.96 -5.29
N TYR A 152 -23.75 -0.51 -6.53
CA TYR A 152 -25.04 -0.69 -7.16
C TYR A 152 -25.21 -2.18 -7.48
N THR A 153 -26.01 -2.88 -6.68
CA THR A 153 -26.47 -4.23 -7.01
C THR A 153 -27.81 -4.10 -7.73
N PRO A 154 -27.86 -4.24 -9.06
CA PRO A 154 -29.14 -4.31 -9.76
C PRO A 154 -29.92 -5.50 -9.18
N HIS A 155 -31.16 -5.23 -8.75
CA HIS A 155 -32.05 -6.25 -8.21
C HIS A 155 -32.44 -7.25 -9.31
N SER A 156 -31.62 -8.27 -9.53
CA SER A 156 -32.06 -9.49 -10.18
C SER A 156 -32.74 -10.36 -9.12
N GLY A 157 -34.05 -10.52 -9.25
CA GLY A 157 -34.92 -11.25 -8.31
C GLY A 157 -34.59 -12.74 -8.18
N LEU A 158 -33.53 -13.06 -7.45
CA LEU A 158 -33.28 -14.40 -6.95
C LEU A 158 -33.94 -14.54 -5.59
N GLN A 159 -35.14 -15.12 -5.63
CA GLN A 159 -35.81 -15.73 -4.50
C GLN A 159 -34.81 -16.68 -3.81
N VAL A 160 -34.38 -16.33 -2.60
CA VAL A 160 -33.68 -17.25 -1.71
C VAL A 160 -34.74 -17.97 -0.88
N PRO A 161 -34.89 -19.30 -0.96
CA PRO A 161 -35.62 -20.03 0.06
C PRO A 161 -34.73 -20.07 1.31
N GLY A 162 -35.25 -19.52 2.40
CA GLY A 162 -34.64 -19.63 3.71
C GLY A 162 -34.52 -21.09 4.17
N GLY A 163 -33.54 -21.33 5.04
CA GLY A 163 -33.38 -22.61 5.71
C GLY A 163 -32.01 -22.70 6.37
N GLU A 164 -31.98 -22.32 7.64
CA GLU A 164 -30.89 -22.60 8.58
C GLU A 164 -30.53 -24.09 8.56
N HIS A 165 -29.25 -24.41 8.48
CA HIS A 165 -28.70 -25.62 9.09
C HIS A 165 -27.25 -25.35 9.49
N GLN A 166 -27.05 -25.10 10.78
CA GLN A 166 -25.78 -25.40 11.44
C GLN A 166 -25.62 -26.91 11.42
N ASP A 167 -24.55 -27.42 10.81
CA ASP A 167 -24.02 -28.74 11.14
C ASP A 167 -22.49 -28.77 10.91
N PRO A 168 -21.75 -29.55 11.74
CA PRO A 168 -20.31 -29.41 11.91
C PRO A 168 -19.51 -30.03 10.75
N ALA A 169 -18.26 -29.58 10.62
CA ALA A 169 -17.31 -30.00 9.58
C ALA A 169 -17.27 -31.55 9.37
N PRO A 170 -17.28 -32.05 8.12
CA PRO A 170 -17.21 -33.48 7.90
C PRO A 170 -15.79 -34.00 8.12
N ARG A 171 -15.70 -35.04 8.95
CA ARG A 171 -14.49 -35.84 9.16
C ARG A 171 -14.11 -36.55 7.87
N LEU A 172 -12.86 -36.34 7.44
CA LEU A 172 -12.19 -37.11 6.41
C LEU A 172 -12.09 -38.58 6.85
N ASN A 173 -12.74 -39.51 6.15
CA ASN A 173 -12.21 -40.81 5.78
C ASN A 173 -13.14 -41.59 4.81
N LEU A 174 -12.50 -42.29 3.87
CA LEU A 174 -12.97 -43.46 3.09
C LEU A 174 -13.92 -43.26 1.88
N LEU A 175 -13.37 -43.23 0.65
CA LEU A 175 -13.29 -44.38 -0.27
C LEU A 175 -12.88 -43.97 -1.69
N ARG A 176 -11.82 -44.61 -2.18
CA ARG A 176 -11.22 -44.47 -3.51
C ARG A 176 -12.10 -45.19 -4.55
N ARG A 177 -12.69 -44.49 -5.53
CA ARG A 177 -13.22 -45.09 -6.77
C ARG A 177 -13.12 -44.11 -7.94
N GLY A 178 -12.31 -44.47 -8.94
CA GLY A 178 -11.69 -43.60 -9.96
C GLY A 178 -12.59 -43.04 -11.07
N GLY A 179 -13.75 -42.50 -10.71
CA GLY A 179 -14.61 -41.71 -11.62
C GLY A 179 -15.07 -40.36 -11.04
N GLN A 180 -15.00 -40.18 -9.72
CA GLN A 180 -15.28 -38.88 -9.08
C GLN A 180 -14.03 -38.01 -8.90
N GLN A 181 -12.84 -38.54 -9.23
CA GLN A 181 -11.57 -37.90 -8.90
C GLN A 181 -11.44 -36.49 -9.51
N GLY A 182 -11.83 -36.29 -10.77
CA GLY A 182 -11.82 -34.95 -11.40
C GLY A 182 -12.79 -33.96 -10.75
N VAL A 183 -13.99 -34.41 -10.35
CA VAL A 183 -14.99 -33.54 -9.67
C VAL A 183 -14.57 -33.20 -8.23
N TRP A 184 -13.89 -34.13 -7.53
CA TRP A 184 -13.31 -33.86 -6.21
C TRP A 184 -12.07 -32.96 -6.30
N GLU A 185 -11.26 -33.10 -7.36
CA GLU A 185 -10.09 -32.25 -7.61
C GLU A 185 -10.50 -30.81 -7.95
N GLU A 186 -11.53 -30.62 -8.77
CA GLU A 186 -12.09 -29.30 -9.11
C GLU A 186 -12.69 -28.60 -7.87
N LYS A 187 -13.53 -29.30 -7.09
CA LYS A 187 -14.06 -28.77 -5.82
C LYS A 187 -12.97 -28.47 -4.79
N SER A 188 -11.88 -29.23 -4.81
CA SER A 188 -10.73 -28.97 -3.94
C SER A 188 -9.99 -27.69 -4.34
N LEU A 189 -9.83 -27.45 -5.65
CA LEU A 189 -9.22 -26.21 -6.16
C LEU A 189 -10.09 -24.99 -5.91
N GLU A 190 -11.42 -25.11 -6.07
CA GLU A 190 -12.37 -24.06 -5.69
C GLU A 190 -12.23 -23.72 -4.20
N LEU A 191 -12.17 -24.73 -3.33
CA LEU A 191 -11.93 -24.53 -1.90
C LEU A 191 -10.58 -23.84 -1.64
N ALA A 192 -9.52 -24.22 -2.36
CA ALA A 192 -8.22 -23.57 -2.23
C ALA A 192 -8.26 -22.10 -2.64
N GLN A 193 -9.04 -21.75 -3.67
CA GLN A 193 -9.26 -20.36 -4.08
C GLN A 193 -10.05 -19.59 -3.01
N VAL A 194 -11.14 -20.16 -2.48
CA VAL A 194 -11.91 -19.54 -1.39
C VAL A 194 -11.05 -19.29 -0.16
N LEU A 195 -10.18 -20.24 0.21
CA LEU A 195 -9.23 -20.08 1.31
C LEU A 195 -8.20 -18.98 1.02
N PHE A 196 -7.69 -18.90 -0.21
CA PHE A 196 -6.77 -17.85 -0.63
C PHE A 196 -7.42 -16.45 -0.51
N ASP A 197 -8.67 -16.32 -0.94
CA ASP A 197 -9.41 -15.05 -0.86
C ASP A 197 -9.74 -14.66 0.58
N LYS A 198 -10.10 -15.64 1.42
CA LYS A 198 -10.24 -15.44 2.88
C LYS A 198 -8.93 -14.98 3.51
N GLY A 199 -7.80 -15.58 3.15
CA GLY A 199 -6.48 -15.16 3.62
C GLY A 199 -6.16 -13.72 3.20
N CYS A 200 -6.47 -13.34 1.96
CA CYS A 200 -6.30 -11.96 1.50
C CYS A 200 -7.17 -10.98 2.28
N LYS A 201 -8.42 -11.35 2.59
CA LYS A 201 -9.32 -10.54 3.43
C LYS A 201 -8.79 -10.41 4.86
N ALA A 202 -8.31 -11.51 5.45
CA ALA A 202 -7.75 -11.52 6.80
C ALA A 202 -6.50 -10.63 6.94
N ILE A 203 -5.66 -10.55 5.89
CA ILE A 203 -4.55 -9.56 5.85
C ILE A 203 -5.09 -8.13 6.03
N ASN A 204 -6.16 -7.76 5.32
CA ASN A 204 -6.73 -6.42 5.41
C ASN A 204 -7.36 -6.13 6.78
N GLU A 205 -7.87 -7.17 7.44
CA GLU A 205 -8.44 -7.11 8.80
C GLU A 205 -7.38 -7.18 9.91
N LYS A 206 -6.11 -7.34 9.54
CA LYS A 206 -4.94 -7.56 10.44
C LYS A 206 -4.97 -8.87 11.22
N ASP A 207 -5.83 -9.81 10.87
CA ASP A 207 -5.77 -11.15 11.45
C ASP A 207 -4.72 -11.98 10.72
N LEU A 208 -3.45 -11.72 11.06
CA LEU A 208 -2.32 -12.35 10.39
C LEU A 208 -2.21 -13.84 10.70
N ALA A 209 -2.70 -14.28 11.87
CA ALA A 209 -2.74 -15.69 12.24
C ALA A 209 -3.74 -16.43 11.37
N HIS A 210 -4.97 -15.91 11.25
CA HIS A 210 -5.98 -16.48 10.38
C HIS A 210 -5.55 -16.44 8.90
N ALA A 211 -4.92 -15.35 8.46
CA ALA A 211 -4.37 -15.24 7.11
C ALA A 211 -3.34 -16.35 6.82
N ALA A 212 -2.39 -16.56 7.74
CA ALA A 212 -1.37 -17.59 7.60
C ALA A 212 -1.98 -19.00 7.52
N ASP A 213 -2.98 -19.32 8.35
CA ASP A 213 -3.68 -20.60 8.31
C ASP A 213 -4.47 -20.82 7.03
N CYS A 214 -5.17 -19.79 6.55
CA CYS A 214 -5.87 -19.82 5.27
C CYS A 214 -4.90 -20.12 4.11
N PHE A 215 -3.76 -19.43 4.05
CA PHE A 215 -2.78 -19.67 2.99
C PHE A 215 -2.10 -21.02 3.12
N ARG A 216 -1.80 -21.49 4.34
CA ARG A 216 -1.24 -22.83 4.57
C ARG A 216 -2.16 -23.90 4.00
N HIS A 217 -3.46 -23.85 4.31
CA HIS A 217 -4.43 -24.81 3.80
C HIS A 217 -4.66 -24.68 2.28
N ALA A 218 -4.72 -23.46 1.74
CA ALA A 218 -4.79 -23.26 0.29
C ALA A 218 -3.56 -23.84 -0.42
N LEU A 219 -2.37 -23.66 0.17
CA LEU A 219 -1.11 -24.16 -0.35
C LEU A 219 -1.05 -25.70 -0.31
N GLU A 220 -1.45 -26.33 0.80
CA GLU A 220 -1.51 -27.79 0.92
C GLU A 220 -2.35 -28.42 -0.20
N ILE A 221 -3.49 -27.81 -0.54
CA ILE A 221 -4.35 -28.28 -1.63
C ILE A 221 -3.68 -28.07 -2.99
N ARG A 222 -3.19 -26.85 -3.27
CA ARG A 222 -2.55 -26.51 -4.55
C ARG A 222 -1.30 -27.36 -4.81
N VAL A 223 -0.47 -27.61 -3.79
CA VAL A 223 0.73 -28.45 -3.90
C VAL A 223 0.37 -29.92 -4.14
N ARG A 224 -0.69 -30.44 -3.52
CA ARG A 224 -1.17 -31.81 -3.81
C ARG A 224 -1.69 -31.95 -5.23
N HIS A 225 -2.31 -30.90 -5.78
CA HIS A 225 -2.89 -30.92 -7.11
C HIS A 225 -1.86 -30.66 -8.22
N TYR A 226 -1.12 -29.55 -8.15
CA TYR A 226 -0.20 -29.11 -9.20
C TYR A 226 1.25 -29.54 -8.96
N GLY A 227 1.63 -29.84 -7.72
CA GLY A 227 3.00 -30.08 -7.30
C GLY A 227 3.66 -28.86 -6.65
N GLY A 228 4.72 -29.13 -5.87
CA GLY A 228 5.36 -28.12 -5.00
C GLY A 228 6.10 -26.99 -5.71
N LEU A 229 6.37 -27.13 -7.01
CA LEU A 229 7.12 -26.15 -7.81
C LEU A 229 6.36 -25.69 -9.07
N ALA A 230 5.04 -25.86 -9.07
CA ALA A 230 4.17 -25.44 -10.17
C ALA A 230 3.90 -23.92 -10.10
N PRO A 231 3.79 -23.22 -11.25
CA PRO A 231 3.55 -21.77 -11.29
C PRO A 231 2.26 -21.35 -10.56
N GLU A 232 1.24 -22.19 -10.56
CA GLU A 232 -0.04 -21.98 -9.87
C GLU A 232 0.12 -21.86 -8.33
N CYS A 233 1.21 -22.37 -7.78
CA CYS A 233 1.51 -22.29 -6.36
C CYS A 233 2.25 -21.01 -5.96
N ALA A 234 2.90 -20.30 -6.90
CA ALA A 234 3.82 -19.19 -6.63
C ALA A 234 3.18 -18.08 -5.79
N SER A 235 1.98 -17.64 -6.19
CA SER A 235 1.24 -16.58 -5.50
C SER A 235 0.86 -16.98 -4.07
N THR A 236 0.54 -18.26 -3.84
CA THR A 236 0.21 -18.80 -2.50
C THR A 236 1.44 -18.83 -1.61
N PHE A 237 2.58 -19.30 -2.12
CA PHE A 237 3.85 -19.27 -1.39
C PHE A 237 4.25 -17.83 -1.03
N TYR A 238 4.10 -16.89 -1.96
CA TYR A 238 4.38 -15.48 -1.71
C TYR A 238 3.47 -14.90 -0.61
N ARG A 239 2.15 -15.08 -0.72
CA ARG A 239 1.18 -14.55 0.25
C ARG A 239 1.35 -15.17 1.63
N TYR A 240 1.62 -16.48 1.69
CA TYR A 240 1.88 -17.18 2.94
C TYR A 240 3.15 -16.66 3.62
N GLY A 241 4.25 -16.56 2.87
CA GLY A 241 5.51 -16.01 3.37
C GLY A 241 5.38 -14.55 3.83
N GLY A 242 4.62 -13.74 3.09
CA GLY A 242 4.32 -12.35 3.47
C GLY A 242 3.51 -12.24 4.77
N ALA A 243 2.51 -13.10 4.96
CA ALA A 243 1.72 -13.12 6.20
C ALA A 243 2.59 -13.48 7.42
N LEU A 244 3.45 -14.50 7.29
CA LEU A 244 4.39 -14.92 8.33
C LEU A 244 5.41 -13.83 8.67
N LEU A 245 5.95 -13.14 7.66
CA LEU A 245 6.84 -12.00 7.86
C LEU A 245 6.15 -10.87 8.65
N CYS A 246 4.90 -10.58 8.32
CA CYS A 246 4.11 -9.58 9.06
C CYS A 246 3.91 -10.02 10.52
N LYS A 247 3.64 -11.30 10.79
CA LYS A 247 3.49 -11.84 12.16
C LYS A 247 4.78 -11.66 12.97
N ALA A 248 5.91 -12.05 12.40
CA ALA A 248 7.23 -11.90 13.03
C ALA A 248 7.53 -10.42 13.35
N GLN A 249 7.16 -9.50 12.46
CA GLN A 249 7.34 -8.07 12.66
C GLN A 249 6.45 -7.51 13.78
N GLU A 250 5.20 -7.98 13.90
CA GLU A 250 4.32 -7.58 15.00
C GLU A 250 4.75 -8.12 16.37
N ALA A 251 5.33 -9.32 16.41
CA ALA A 251 5.90 -9.88 17.63
C ALA A 251 7.14 -9.09 18.09
N ALA A 252 8.06 -8.78 17.17
CA ALA A 252 9.23 -7.95 17.45
C ALA A 252 8.85 -6.55 17.98
N ASN A 253 7.85 -5.91 17.37
CA ASN A 253 7.38 -4.60 17.81
C ASN A 253 6.76 -4.63 19.22
N ARG A 254 6.02 -5.70 19.58
CA ARG A 254 5.47 -5.89 20.93
C ARG A 254 6.58 -6.11 21.97
N SER A 255 7.62 -6.85 21.60
CA SER A 255 8.79 -7.09 22.47
C SER A 255 9.57 -5.78 22.74
N GLY A 256 9.77 -4.95 21.71
CA GLY A 256 10.44 -3.65 21.84
C GLY A 256 9.68 -2.63 22.71
N ALA A 257 8.34 -2.66 22.69
CA ALA A 257 7.51 -1.78 23.51
C ALA A 257 7.59 -2.11 25.02
N ASN A 258 7.73 -3.39 25.38
CA ASN A 258 7.81 -3.84 26.78
C ASN A 258 9.13 -3.47 27.49
N LEU A 259 10.18 -3.10 26.75
CA LEU A 259 11.47 -2.70 27.32
C LEU A 259 11.54 -1.22 27.73
N ARG A 260 10.52 -0.41 27.40
CA ARG A 260 10.42 1.00 27.86
C ARG A 260 9.63 1.20 29.17
N GLY A 261 9.09 0.13 29.76
CA GLY A 261 8.22 0.22 30.93
C GLY A 261 8.56 -0.79 32.04
N LYS A 262 9.36 -0.34 33.01
CA LYS A 262 9.61 -0.92 34.35
C LYS A 262 10.39 -2.24 34.43
N GLY A 263 11.32 -2.25 35.40
CA GLY A 263 12.26 -3.34 35.66
C GLY A 263 11.66 -4.60 36.28
N GLN A 264 12.47 -5.65 36.14
CA GLN A 264 12.50 -6.95 36.84
C GLN A 264 11.16 -7.57 37.27
N THR A 265 10.81 -8.67 36.61
CA THR A 265 10.45 -9.91 37.31
C THR A 265 10.79 -11.10 36.40
N ASP A 266 11.49 -12.08 36.97
CA ASP A 266 11.80 -13.36 36.35
C ASP A 266 10.53 -14.12 35.96
N GLY A 267 10.56 -14.76 34.79
CA GLY A 267 9.46 -15.62 34.34
C GLY A 267 9.59 -16.06 32.88
N ASN A 268 10.49 -17.02 32.62
CA ASN A 268 10.44 -17.98 31.51
C ASN A 268 10.03 -17.43 30.12
N MET A 269 10.98 -16.80 29.41
CA MET A 269 10.86 -16.50 27.99
C MET A 269 11.04 -17.79 27.17
N THR A 270 9.94 -18.47 26.82
CA THR A 270 9.96 -19.41 25.69
C THR A 270 9.99 -18.59 24.40
N GLY A 271 11.20 -18.21 23.97
CA GLY A 271 11.47 -17.56 22.69
C GLY A 271 11.48 -18.54 21.52
N ASP A 272 10.40 -19.31 21.34
CA ASP A 272 10.33 -20.39 20.33
C ASP A 272 9.38 -20.06 19.15
N GLY A 273 8.70 -18.90 19.20
CA GLY A 273 7.65 -18.53 18.23
C GLY A 273 8.11 -17.66 17.04
N ASP A 274 9.04 -16.72 17.26
CA ASP A 274 9.29 -15.65 16.29
C ASP A 274 10.34 -16.03 15.24
N ASP A 275 11.42 -16.69 15.66
CA ASP A 275 12.45 -17.21 14.74
C ASP A 275 11.88 -18.31 13.83
N SER A 276 10.96 -19.12 14.36
CA SER A 276 10.24 -20.16 13.62
C SER A 276 9.38 -19.56 12.49
N ASP A 277 8.62 -18.50 12.78
CA ASP A 277 7.78 -17.81 11.78
C ASP A 277 8.64 -17.10 10.71
N LEU A 278 9.75 -16.47 11.10
CA LEU A 278 10.66 -15.79 10.18
C LEU A 278 11.41 -16.78 9.25
N ASP A 279 11.88 -17.91 9.79
CA ASP A 279 12.51 -18.96 8.98
C ASP A 279 11.52 -19.64 8.03
N LEU A 280 10.28 -19.84 8.47
CA LEU A 280 9.23 -20.35 7.61
C LEU A 280 8.87 -19.34 6.51
N ALA A 281 8.79 -18.05 6.83
CA ALA A 281 8.57 -16.99 5.86
C ALA A 281 9.66 -16.99 4.77
N TRP A 282 10.94 -17.11 5.17
CA TRP A 282 12.05 -17.22 4.23
C TRP A 282 11.89 -18.43 3.30
N LYS A 283 11.58 -19.61 3.85
CA LYS A 283 11.38 -20.85 3.05
C LYS A 283 10.25 -20.69 2.04
N MET A 284 9.13 -20.10 2.43
CA MET A 284 7.98 -19.89 1.54
C MET A 284 8.32 -18.89 0.43
N LEU A 285 8.92 -17.75 0.75
CA LEU A 285 9.32 -16.75 -0.25
C LEU A 285 10.43 -17.26 -1.18
N ASN A 286 11.39 -18.02 -0.67
CA ASN A 286 12.45 -18.61 -1.49
C ASN A 286 11.88 -19.67 -2.45
N THR A 287 10.88 -20.43 -2.02
CA THR A 287 10.16 -21.36 -2.91
C THR A 287 9.41 -20.59 -4.01
N ALA A 288 8.71 -19.51 -3.66
CA ALA A 288 8.07 -18.62 -4.64
C ALA A 288 9.09 -18.09 -5.66
N ARG A 289 10.27 -17.61 -5.19
CA ARG A 289 11.37 -17.14 -6.04
C ARG A 289 11.83 -18.21 -7.03
N VAL A 290 12.04 -19.44 -6.56
CA VAL A 290 12.45 -20.57 -7.43
C VAL A 290 11.40 -20.87 -8.50
N ILE A 291 10.12 -20.76 -8.17
CA ILE A 291 9.03 -20.98 -9.13
C ILE A 291 9.01 -19.88 -10.19
N VAL A 292 9.00 -18.61 -9.78
CA VAL A 292 8.93 -17.48 -10.74
C VAL A 292 10.21 -17.36 -11.58
N ALA A 293 11.36 -17.82 -11.07
CA ALA A 293 12.62 -17.83 -11.82
C ALA A 293 12.61 -18.78 -13.02
N LYS A 294 11.69 -19.75 -13.08
CA LYS A 294 11.54 -20.64 -14.24
C LYS A 294 11.07 -19.92 -15.50
N SER A 295 10.31 -18.83 -15.35
CA SER A 295 9.95 -17.97 -16.47
C SER A 295 11.07 -16.95 -16.72
N PRO A 296 11.49 -16.67 -17.96
CA PRO A 296 12.47 -15.62 -18.26
C PRO A 296 11.85 -14.21 -18.17
N GLU A 297 10.53 -14.09 -18.09
CA GLU A 297 9.85 -12.80 -18.12
C GLU A 297 10.18 -11.93 -16.91
N LYS A 298 10.45 -10.66 -17.14
CA LYS A 298 10.57 -9.66 -16.07
C LYS A 298 9.16 -9.29 -15.66
N THR A 299 8.82 -9.48 -14.39
CA THR A 299 7.48 -9.21 -13.87
C THR A 299 7.56 -8.45 -12.55
N MET A 300 6.50 -7.71 -12.23
CA MET A 300 6.42 -7.02 -10.94
C MET A 300 6.38 -7.99 -9.75
N GLU A 301 5.84 -9.19 -9.96
CA GLU A 301 5.79 -10.27 -8.96
C GLU A 301 7.21 -10.66 -8.50
N LYS A 302 8.15 -10.81 -9.44
CA LYS A 302 9.57 -11.09 -9.12
C LYS A 302 10.19 -10.00 -8.26
N VAL A 303 9.98 -8.74 -8.63
CA VAL A 303 10.46 -7.59 -7.84
C VAL A 303 9.90 -7.68 -6.42
N THR A 304 8.59 -7.91 -6.26
CA THR A 304 7.98 -7.98 -4.92
C THR A 304 8.47 -9.15 -4.07
N ILE A 305 8.73 -10.32 -4.68
CA ILE A 305 9.30 -11.49 -3.97
C ILE A 305 10.74 -11.19 -3.53
N LEU A 306 11.57 -10.63 -4.42
CA LEU A 306 12.96 -10.30 -4.12
C LEU A 306 13.08 -9.22 -3.04
N THR A 307 12.26 -8.16 -3.11
CA THR A 307 12.20 -7.14 -2.06
C THR A 307 11.82 -7.73 -0.71
N ALA A 308 10.82 -8.62 -0.66
CA ALA A 308 10.41 -9.27 0.59
C ALA A 308 11.50 -10.23 1.13
N LEU A 309 12.22 -10.94 0.27
CA LEU A 309 13.37 -11.75 0.67
C LEU A 309 14.52 -10.91 1.23
N ALA A 310 14.78 -9.75 0.63
CA ALA A 310 15.77 -8.82 1.15
C ALA A 310 15.41 -8.34 2.57
N GLU A 311 14.15 -7.98 2.81
CA GLU A 311 13.67 -7.59 4.14
C GLU A 311 13.82 -8.71 5.19
N ILE A 312 13.53 -9.96 4.81
CA ILE A 312 13.76 -11.11 5.70
C ILE A 312 15.25 -11.30 5.97
N SER A 313 16.08 -11.24 4.94
CA SER A 313 17.54 -11.37 5.08
C SER A 313 18.12 -10.26 5.96
N MET A 314 17.64 -9.01 5.84
CA MET A 314 18.01 -7.93 6.76
C MET A 314 17.73 -8.28 8.23
N ARG A 315 16.56 -8.86 8.51
CA ARG A 315 16.17 -9.24 9.87
C ARG A 315 16.96 -10.42 10.42
N ARG A 316 17.35 -11.35 9.56
CA ARG A 316 18.23 -12.47 9.90
C ARG A 316 19.70 -12.07 9.98
N GLU A 317 19.98 -10.76 9.91
CA GLU A 317 21.32 -10.15 9.88
C GLU A 317 22.22 -10.61 8.70
N ASP A 318 21.63 -11.25 7.70
CA ASP A 318 22.27 -11.65 6.44
C ASP A 318 22.22 -10.49 5.45
N ARG A 319 23.08 -9.50 5.72
CA ARG A 319 23.11 -8.23 5.00
C ARG A 319 23.60 -8.40 3.56
N ASP A 320 24.54 -9.31 3.31
CA ASP A 320 25.09 -9.53 1.97
C ASP A 320 24.05 -10.16 1.02
N SER A 321 23.29 -11.17 1.49
CA SER A 321 22.18 -11.71 0.69
C SER A 321 21.09 -10.68 0.46
N SER A 322 20.77 -9.86 1.47
CA SER A 322 19.79 -8.78 1.34
C SER A 322 20.16 -7.78 0.24
N ILE A 323 21.41 -7.30 0.24
CA ILE A 323 21.92 -6.38 -0.79
C ILE A 323 21.81 -7.04 -2.17
N GLY A 324 22.19 -8.32 -2.28
CA GLY A 324 22.06 -9.09 -3.52
C GLY A 324 20.63 -9.14 -4.05
N TYR A 325 19.65 -9.43 -3.19
CA TYR A 325 18.24 -9.45 -3.57
C TYR A 325 17.72 -8.07 -4.01
N TYR A 326 18.13 -7.00 -3.32
CA TYR A 326 17.74 -5.64 -3.73
C TYR A 326 18.33 -5.25 -5.09
N PHE A 327 19.57 -5.66 -5.40
CA PHE A 327 20.16 -5.43 -6.72
C PHE A 327 19.42 -6.19 -7.82
N GLU A 328 19.08 -7.44 -7.59
CA GLU A 328 18.29 -8.23 -8.54
C GLU A 328 16.91 -7.58 -8.76
N ALA A 329 16.24 -7.15 -7.68
CA ALA A 329 14.97 -6.44 -7.76
C ALA A 329 15.08 -5.12 -8.55
N LEU A 330 16.17 -4.35 -8.34
CA LEU A 330 16.38 -3.07 -9.00
C LEU A 330 16.63 -3.25 -10.49
N ALA A 331 17.46 -4.22 -10.87
CA ALA A 331 17.72 -4.55 -12.27
C ALA A 331 16.43 -4.93 -13.00
N ILE A 332 15.56 -5.75 -12.40
CA ILE A 332 14.27 -6.10 -13.00
C ILE A 332 13.37 -4.86 -13.11
N LEU A 333 13.27 -4.07 -12.03
CA LEU A 333 12.39 -2.92 -11.96
C LEU A 333 12.74 -1.87 -13.01
N GLU A 334 14.02 -1.58 -13.24
CA GLU A 334 14.49 -0.62 -14.24
C GLU A 334 14.10 -0.96 -15.69
N HIS A 335 13.79 -2.24 -15.97
CA HIS A 335 13.25 -2.65 -17.26
C HIS A 335 11.72 -2.54 -17.36
N LEU A 336 11.01 -2.49 -16.22
CA LEU A 336 9.54 -2.52 -16.18
C LEU A 336 8.92 -1.13 -16.12
N VAL A 337 9.64 -0.16 -15.58
CA VAL A 337 9.10 1.18 -15.33
C VAL A 337 9.99 2.26 -15.92
N ARG A 338 9.43 3.46 -16.10
CA ARG A 338 10.20 4.62 -16.54
C ARG A 338 11.33 4.95 -15.56
N PRO A 339 12.46 5.51 -16.02
CA PRO A 339 13.60 5.82 -15.14
C PRO A 339 13.27 6.73 -13.95
N ASP A 340 12.29 7.62 -14.10
CA ASP A 340 11.84 8.56 -13.07
C ASP A 340 10.73 8.00 -12.15
N HIS A 341 10.45 6.70 -12.23
CA HIS A 341 9.39 6.05 -11.46
C HIS A 341 9.76 5.94 -9.98
N PHE A 342 8.81 6.28 -9.10
CA PHE A 342 9.05 6.37 -7.64
C PHE A 342 9.56 5.05 -7.02
N ARG A 343 9.15 3.89 -7.55
CA ARG A 343 9.62 2.58 -7.05
C ARG A 343 11.13 2.39 -7.24
N ILE A 344 11.73 3.01 -8.25
CA ILE A 344 13.19 2.99 -8.42
C ILE A 344 13.83 3.78 -7.28
N VAL A 345 13.27 4.94 -6.93
CA VAL A 345 13.73 5.75 -5.78
C VAL A 345 13.62 4.97 -4.48
N ASP A 346 12.45 4.38 -4.20
CA ASP A 346 12.21 3.56 -3.00
C ASP A 346 13.25 2.44 -2.84
N LEU A 347 13.51 1.71 -3.93
CA LEU A 347 14.45 0.60 -3.90
C LEU A 347 15.91 1.06 -3.75
N ASN A 348 16.28 2.21 -4.32
CA ASN A 348 17.59 2.81 -4.09
C ASN A 348 17.77 3.20 -2.62
N VAL A 349 16.75 3.77 -1.98
CA VAL A 349 16.81 4.11 -0.54
C VAL A 349 16.95 2.85 0.33
N ARG A 350 16.24 1.77 0.00
CA ARG A 350 16.37 0.48 0.71
C ARG A 350 17.76 -0.13 0.59
N ILE A 351 18.38 -0.03 -0.60
CA ILE A 351 19.78 -0.42 -0.82
C ILE A 351 20.72 0.39 0.07
N CYS A 352 20.53 1.72 0.15
CA CYS A 352 21.35 2.57 1.02
C CYS A 352 21.28 2.13 2.48
N LEU A 353 20.06 1.87 2.98
CA LEU A 353 19.84 1.40 4.34
C LEU A 353 20.53 0.05 4.59
N ALA A 354 20.46 -0.86 3.62
CA ALA A 354 21.12 -2.16 3.72
C ALA A 354 22.65 -2.02 3.81
N PHE A 355 23.25 -1.12 3.02
CA PHE A 355 24.68 -0.81 3.09
C PHE A 355 25.10 -0.13 4.40
N GLU A 356 24.28 0.80 4.89
CA GLU A 356 24.53 1.47 6.18
C GLU A 356 24.52 0.47 7.33
N LEU A 357 23.52 -0.40 7.38
CA LEU A 357 23.42 -1.46 8.38
C LEU A 357 24.55 -2.50 8.23
N ALA A 358 25.16 -2.62 7.06
CA ALA A 358 26.36 -3.43 6.80
C ALA A 358 27.68 -2.72 7.07
N SER A 359 27.65 -1.49 7.60
CA SER A 359 28.82 -0.64 7.83
C SER A 359 29.63 -0.36 6.54
N LYS A 360 28.99 -0.43 5.38
CA LYS A 360 29.55 -0.21 4.03
C LYS A 360 29.06 1.13 3.46
N VAL A 361 29.17 2.20 4.26
CA VAL A 361 28.59 3.52 3.93
C VAL A 361 29.12 4.10 2.61
N GLY A 362 30.39 3.84 2.26
CA GLY A 362 30.97 4.26 0.98
C GLY A 362 30.21 3.74 -0.23
N ASP A 363 29.72 2.50 -0.15
CA ASP A 363 28.97 1.85 -1.24
C ASP A 363 27.52 2.33 -1.33
N ALA A 364 26.98 2.97 -0.28
CA ALA A 364 25.64 3.55 -0.27
C ALA A 364 25.54 4.88 -1.05
N ILE A 365 26.62 5.65 -1.08
CA ILE A 365 26.70 6.99 -1.70
C ILE A 365 26.14 7.05 -3.13
N PRO A 366 26.53 6.16 -4.07
CA PRO A 366 26.01 6.21 -5.44
C PRO A 366 24.49 6.02 -5.52
N TYR A 367 23.91 5.19 -4.64
CA TYR A 367 22.47 4.94 -4.60
C TYR A 367 21.71 6.13 -4.00
N CYS A 368 22.26 6.77 -2.96
CA CYS A 368 21.74 8.04 -2.45
C CYS A 368 21.76 9.13 -3.53
N ALA A 369 22.88 9.27 -4.24
CA ALA A 369 23.02 10.25 -5.31
C ALA A 369 22.04 9.96 -6.46
N LYS A 370 21.87 8.70 -6.84
CA LYS A 370 20.90 8.27 -7.85
C LYS A 370 19.46 8.60 -7.43
N ALA A 371 19.05 8.26 -6.21
CA ALA A 371 17.73 8.58 -5.68
C ALA A 371 17.46 10.10 -5.71
N ILE A 372 18.41 10.92 -5.25
CA ILE A 372 18.30 12.39 -5.29
C ILE A 372 18.18 12.90 -6.74
N SER A 373 19.00 12.38 -7.65
CA SER A 373 18.99 12.77 -9.07
C SER A 373 17.65 12.44 -9.72
N LEU A 374 17.11 11.25 -9.48
CA LEU A 374 15.80 10.83 -9.99
C LEU A 374 14.68 11.72 -9.46
N CYS A 375 14.67 12.03 -8.15
CA CYS A 375 13.72 12.98 -7.59
C CYS A 375 13.81 14.36 -8.27
N LYS A 376 15.02 14.87 -8.50
CA LYS A 376 15.24 16.15 -9.22
C LYS A 376 14.74 16.10 -10.66
N SER A 377 15.02 15.03 -11.39
CA SER A 377 14.55 14.82 -12.77
C SER A 377 13.03 14.73 -12.83
N ARG A 378 12.41 13.95 -11.95
CA ARG A 378 10.94 13.84 -11.86
C ARG A 378 10.29 15.19 -11.62
N ILE A 379 10.83 15.96 -10.68
CA ILE A 379 10.42 17.34 -10.40
C ILE A 379 10.52 18.23 -11.65
N HIS A 380 11.61 18.13 -12.41
CA HIS A 380 11.81 18.94 -13.61
C HIS A 380 10.82 18.55 -14.72
N ASN A 381 10.63 17.26 -14.97
CA ASN A 381 9.67 16.75 -15.95
C ASN A 381 8.24 17.19 -15.62
N LEU A 382 7.86 17.16 -14.34
CA LEU A 382 6.55 17.62 -13.89
C LEU A 382 6.35 19.13 -14.07
N LYS A 383 7.41 19.94 -13.92
CA LYS A 383 7.37 21.38 -14.25
C LYS A 383 7.16 21.63 -15.74
N ILE A 384 7.91 20.94 -16.60
CA ILE A 384 7.75 21.06 -18.06
C ILE A 384 6.34 20.64 -18.47
N ALA A 385 5.85 19.51 -17.95
CA ALA A 385 4.50 19.05 -18.21
C ALA A 385 3.48 20.13 -17.80
N LYS A 386 3.63 20.73 -16.61
CA LYS A 386 2.77 21.84 -16.18
C LYS A 386 2.79 23.02 -17.15
N GLU A 387 3.97 23.45 -17.62
CA GLU A 387 4.11 24.57 -18.55
C GLU A 387 3.47 24.29 -19.92
N ALA A 388 3.68 23.09 -20.47
CA ALA A 388 3.06 22.65 -21.73
C ALA A 388 1.52 22.67 -21.63
N LEU A 389 0.98 22.23 -20.48
CA LEU A 389 -0.46 22.17 -20.23
C LEU A 389 -1.09 23.55 -20.04
N LEU A 390 -0.31 24.56 -19.63
CA LEU A 390 -0.75 25.95 -19.59
C LEU A 390 -0.76 26.57 -20.99
N ALA A 391 0.28 26.31 -21.79
CA ALA A 391 0.38 26.82 -23.16
C ALA A 391 -0.74 26.30 -24.10
N ASP A 392 -1.11 25.02 -23.97
CA ASP A 392 -2.25 24.46 -24.71
C ASP A 392 -3.58 25.13 -24.33
N ARG A 393 -3.71 25.56 -23.07
CA ARG A 393 -4.92 26.24 -22.57
C ARG A 393 -5.05 27.66 -23.12
N ASP A 394 -3.92 28.37 -23.26
CA ASP A 394 -3.87 29.70 -23.86
C ASP A 394 -4.15 29.67 -25.37
N LEU A 395 -3.72 28.61 -26.07
CA LEU A 395 -4.04 28.40 -27.49
C LEU A 395 -5.52 28.10 -27.71
N ILE A 396 -6.15 27.29 -26.86
CA ILE A 396 -7.59 27.00 -26.91
C ILE A 396 -8.42 28.25 -26.59
N ALA A 397 -7.98 29.07 -25.63
CA ALA A 397 -8.64 30.33 -25.29
C ALA A 397 -8.48 31.43 -26.35
N SER A 398 -7.44 31.36 -27.18
CA SER A 398 -7.19 32.29 -28.31
C SER A 398 -7.93 31.88 -29.59
N ALA A 399 -8.36 30.62 -29.69
CA ALA A 399 -9.07 30.07 -30.86
C ALA A 399 -10.61 30.04 -30.71
N ALA A 400 -11.13 30.38 -29.52
CA ALA A 400 -12.55 30.55 -29.23
C ALA A 400 -12.90 32.04 -29.17
#